data_AF-A0A0W0WBG6-F1
#
_entry.id   AF-A0A0W0WBG6-F1
#
_cell.length_a   1.000
_cell.length_b   1.000
_cell.length_c   1.000
_cell.angle_alpha   90.00
_cell.angle_beta   90.00
_cell.angle_gamma   90.00
#
_symmetry.space_group_name_H-M   'P 1'
#
loop_
_entity.id
_entity.type
_entity.pdbx_description
1 polymer ?
#
loop_
_entity_poly.entity_id
_entity_poly.type
_entity_poly.pdbx_seq_one_letter_code
_entity_poly.pdbx_strand_id
1 'polypeptide(L)'
;MKIKLAEALLRRKELAEKLEVVKKLKDNQVFYEVRASRVKVNEGMDELSANFPKLTASQVTAEFDYVAKQLRLVDAMIQQANWTYELDVDPMLMEAFPVQAA
;
A
#
# COMPACT_ATOMS: atom_id res chain seq x y z
N MET A 1 7.86 22.43 -4.63
CA MET A 1 8.58 21.62 -5.64
C MET A 1 7.61 21.32 -6.78
N LYS A 2 8.05 21.41 -8.04
CA LYS A 2 7.23 21.04 -9.23
C LYS A 2 7.76 19.71 -9.77
N ILE A 3 6.86 18.78 -10.07
CA ILE A 3 7.17 17.45 -10.63
C ILE A 3 6.34 17.22 -11.90
N LYS A 4 6.79 16.33 -12.78
CA LYS A 4 6.02 15.98 -14.00
C LYS A 4 4.84 15.06 -13.65
N LEU A 5 3.76 15.09 -14.45
CA LEU A 5 2.62 14.18 -14.27
C LEU A 5 3.04 12.71 -14.33
N ALA A 6 3.96 12.36 -15.23
CA ALA A 6 4.50 11.00 -15.34
C ALA A 6 5.20 10.54 -14.04
N GLU A 7 5.94 11.43 -13.37
CA GLU A 7 6.57 11.13 -12.08
C GLU A 7 5.53 10.96 -10.99
N ALA A 8 4.48 11.80 -10.97
CA ALA A 8 3.36 11.65 -10.04
C ALA A 8 2.63 10.31 -10.22
N LEU A 9 2.41 9.87 -11.46
CA LEU A 9 1.81 8.57 -11.79
C LEU A 9 2.69 7.40 -11.32
N LEU A 10 4.00 7.50 -11.50
CA LEU A 10 4.93 6.50 -10.97
C LEU A 10 4.88 6.45 -9.43
N ARG A 11 4.90 7.61 -8.75
CA ARG A 11 4.77 7.68 -7.29
C ARG A 11 3.45 7.12 -6.77
N ARG A 12 2.34 7.35 -7.49
CA ARG A 12 1.04 6.74 -7.17
C ARG A 12 1.14 5.22 -7.15
N LYS A 13 1.78 4.63 -8.17
CA LYS A 13 1.98 3.18 -8.26
C LYS A 13 2.84 2.65 -7.11
N GLU A 14 3.98 3.27 -6.85
CA GLU A 14 4.87 2.90 -5.73
C GLU A 14 4.17 2.99 -4.36
N LEU A 15 3.37 4.05 -4.14
CA LEU A 15 2.60 4.23 -2.90
C LEU A 15 1.49 3.19 -2.76
N ALA A 16 0.83 2.81 -3.84
CA ALA A 16 -0.18 1.76 -3.83
C ALA A 16 0.45 0.39 -3.51
N GLU A 17 1.59 0.06 -4.13
CA GLU A 17 2.35 -1.16 -3.83
C GLU A 17 2.79 -1.20 -2.36
N LYS A 18 3.30 -0.07 -1.84
CA LYS A 18 3.69 0.05 -0.42
C LYS A 18 2.50 -0.11 0.51
N LEU A 19 1.34 0.48 0.18
CA LEU A 19 0.13 0.36 0.98
C LEU A 19 -0.34 -1.09 1.05
N GLU A 20 -0.29 -1.83 -0.06
CA GLU A 20 -0.63 -3.25 -0.10
C GLU A 20 0.31 -4.10 0.78
N VAL A 21 1.61 -3.80 0.80
CA VAL A 21 2.55 -4.46 1.71
C VAL A 21 2.20 -4.18 3.17
N VAL A 22 1.94 -2.91 3.52
CA VAL A 22 1.59 -2.52 4.90
C VAL A 22 0.23 -3.10 5.31
N LYS A 23 -0.73 -3.19 4.39
CA LYS A 23 -2.02 -3.83 4.61
C LYS A 23 -1.86 -5.31 4.95
N LYS A 24 -1.05 -6.05 4.16
CA LYS A 24 -0.73 -7.45 4.46
C LYS A 24 -0.05 -7.61 5.83
N LEU A 25 0.83 -6.69 6.22
CA LEU A 25 1.46 -6.70 7.55
C LEU A 25 0.45 -6.46 8.67
N LYS A 26 -0.53 -5.57 8.45
CA LYS A 26 -1.62 -5.30 9.40
C LYS A 26 -2.58 -6.50 9.53
N ASP A 27 -2.96 -7.10 8.41
CA ASP A 27 -3.96 -8.18 8.35
C ASP A 27 -3.40 -9.51 8.85
N ASN A 28 -2.15 -9.85 8.51
CA ASN A 28 -1.55 -11.13 8.88
C ASN A 28 -1.07 -11.19 10.35
N GLN A 29 -1.22 -10.10 11.11
CA GLN A 29 -0.77 -9.97 12.50
C GLN A 29 0.62 -10.58 12.76
N VAL A 30 1.56 -10.43 11.80
CA VAL A 30 2.94 -10.96 11.87
C VAL A 30 3.75 -10.06 12.80
N PHE A 31 3.26 -9.89 14.02
CA PHE A 31 3.89 -9.12 15.06
C PHE A 31 4.91 -9.96 15.82
N TYR A 32 4.80 -11.29 15.76
CA TYR A 32 5.53 -12.19 16.63
C TYR A 32 6.56 -13.02 15.86
N GLU A 33 7.80 -13.04 16.35
CA GLU A 33 8.75 -14.11 16.01
C GLU A 33 8.64 -15.17 17.12
N VAL A 34 8.35 -16.42 16.75
CA VAL A 34 8.39 -17.54 17.71
C VAL A 34 9.87 -17.82 18.01
N ARG A 35 10.42 -17.16 19.03
CA ARG A 35 11.73 -17.47 19.60
C ARG A 35 11.58 -18.09 20.98
N ALA A 36 11.02 -19.29 21.03
CA ALA A 36 11.22 -20.21 22.14
C ALA A 36 10.72 -21.59 21.68
N SER A 37 11.65 -22.44 21.24
CA SER A 37 11.40 -23.87 21.24
C SER A 37 11.98 -24.43 22.55
N ARG A 38 11.15 -25.13 23.33
CA ARG A 38 11.61 -26.00 24.40
C ARG A 38 11.21 -27.42 24.04
N VAL A 39 11.94 -28.00 23.09
CA VAL A 39 11.82 -29.42 22.77
C VAL A 39 12.30 -30.22 23.96
N LYS A 40 11.41 -31.00 24.58
CA LYS A 40 11.80 -32.13 25.41
C LYS A 40 11.31 -33.44 24.84
N VAL A 41 12.30 -34.18 24.37
CA VAL A 41 12.22 -35.61 24.10
C VAL A 41 12.17 -36.30 25.48
N ASN A 42 11.01 -36.89 25.82
CA ASN A 42 10.65 -37.70 27.00
C ASN A 42 10.07 -37.03 28.28
N GLU A 43 8.81 -37.44 28.57
CA GLU A 43 8.06 -37.69 29.82
C GLU A 43 8.19 -36.84 31.10
N GLY A 44 8.38 -35.51 31.06
CA GLY A 44 8.09 -34.76 32.31
C GLY A 44 8.40 -33.28 32.45
N MET A 45 8.45 -32.47 31.40
CA MET A 45 8.74 -31.04 31.58
C MET A 45 8.02 -30.17 30.56
N ASP A 46 7.41 -29.11 31.08
CA ASP A 46 6.56 -28.16 30.35
C ASP A 46 7.33 -27.24 29.38
N GLU A 47 6.75 -27.07 28.19
CA GLU A 47 7.17 -26.09 27.18
C GLU A 47 6.46 -24.75 27.45
N LEU A 48 7.26 -23.71 27.72
CA LEU A 48 6.80 -22.34 27.88
C LEU A 48 7.15 -21.57 26.60
N SER A 49 6.15 -21.24 25.78
CA SER A 49 6.32 -20.42 24.59
C SER A 49 5.91 -18.97 24.89
N ALA A 50 6.79 -18.02 24.56
CA ALA A 50 6.54 -16.58 24.69
C ALA A 50 6.71 -15.91 23.33
N ASN A 51 5.67 -15.22 22.88
CA ASN A 51 5.65 -14.46 21.64
C ASN A 51 6.05 -13.02 21.94
N PHE A 52 7.19 -12.56 21.41
CA PHE A 52 7.62 -11.17 21.56
C PHE A 52 7.24 -10.35 20.33
N PRO A 53 6.53 -9.22 20.50
CA PRO A 53 6.15 -8.37 19.39
C PRO A 53 7.37 -7.60 18.85
N LYS A 54 7.75 -7.82 17.58
CA LYS A 54 8.80 -7.06 16.86
C LYS A 54 8.36 -5.65 16.48
N LEU A 55 7.07 -5.50 16.17
CA LEU A 55 6.42 -4.25 15.82
C LEU A 55 5.17 -4.13 16.66
N THR A 56 4.90 -2.93 17.15
CA THR A 56 3.62 -2.66 17.82
C THR A 56 2.54 -2.47 16.77
N ALA A 57 1.32 -2.93 17.04
CA ALA A 57 0.16 -2.70 16.17
C ALA A 57 -0.08 -1.19 15.91
N SER A 58 0.27 -0.34 16.88
CA SER A 58 0.22 1.12 16.74
C SER A 58 1.16 1.65 15.67
N GLN A 59 2.39 1.12 15.57
CA GLN A 59 3.36 1.53 14.55
C GLN A 59 2.90 1.14 13.15
N VAL A 60 2.40 -0.09 12.98
CA VAL A 60 1.88 -0.57 11.69
C VAL A 60 0.65 0.23 11.25
N THR A 61 -0.23 0.57 12.19
CA THR A 61 -1.41 1.39 11.89
C THR A 61 -1.01 2.82 11.52
N ALA A 62 -0.07 3.43 12.25
CA ALA A 62 0.42 4.78 11.93
C ALA A 62 1.08 4.84 10.53
N GLU A 63 1.89 3.84 10.18
CA GLU A 63 2.49 3.76 8.84
C GLU A 63 1.44 3.51 7.75
N PHE A 64 0.43 2.68 8.02
CA PHE A 64 -0.68 2.47 7.09
C PHE A 64 -1.42 3.78 6.81
N ASP A 65 -1.81 4.50 7.86
CA ASP A 65 -2.54 5.77 7.75
C ASP A 65 -1.71 6.85 7.04
N TYR A 66 -0.41 6.89 7.31
CA TYR A 66 0.53 7.79 6.63
C TYR A 66 0.59 7.52 5.13
N VAL A 67 0.84 6.28 4.71
CA VAL A 67 0.92 5.91 3.30
C VAL A 67 -0.43 6.12 2.59
N ALA A 68 -1.55 5.77 3.24
CA ALA A 68 -2.88 5.99 2.70
C ALA A 68 -3.18 7.49 2.48
N LYS A 69 -2.77 8.35 3.41
CA LYS A 69 -2.89 9.81 3.27
C LYS A 69 -2.06 10.32 2.09
N GLN A 70 -0.81 9.86 1.96
CA GLN A 70 0.06 10.28 0.86
C GLN A 70 -0.52 9.88 -0.50
N LEU A 71 -1.04 8.66 -0.63
CA LEU A 71 -1.65 8.18 -1.86
C LEU A 71 -2.84 9.07 -2.26
N ARG A 72 -3.72 9.42 -1.31
CA ARG A 72 -4.86 10.31 -1.57
C ARG A 72 -4.44 11.70 -2.03
N LEU A 73 -3.38 12.26 -1.45
CA LEU A 73 -2.87 13.57 -1.85
C LEU A 73 -2.35 13.54 -3.29
N VAL A 74 -1.58 12.51 -3.64
CA VAL A 74 -1.08 12.33 -5.01
C VAL A 74 -2.22 12.12 -6.00
N ASP A 75 -3.22 11.30 -5.64
CA ASP A 75 -4.42 11.10 -6.45
C ASP A 75 -5.18 12.40 -6.69
N ALA A 76 -5.40 13.21 -5.65
CA ALA A 76 -6.07 14.50 -5.78
C ALA A 76 -5.33 15.44 -6.73
N MET A 77 -3.99 15.49 -6.66
CA MET A 77 -3.18 16.30 -7.58
C MET A 77 -3.24 15.79 -9.02
N ILE A 78 -3.24 14.48 -9.23
CA ILE A 78 -3.39 13.87 -10.55
C ILE A 78 -4.78 14.20 -11.13
N GLN A 79 -5.84 14.10 -10.32
CA GLN A 79 -7.18 14.43 -10.78
C GLN A 79 -7.32 15.91 -11.15
N GLN A 80 -6.74 16.80 -10.34
CA GLN A 80 -6.68 18.22 -10.69
C GLN A 80 -5.97 18.44 -12.03
N ALA A 81 -4.84 17.75 -12.25
CA ALA A 81 -4.11 17.84 -13.52
C ALA A 81 -4.95 17.31 -14.69
N ASN A 82 -5.61 16.17 -14.52
CA ASN A 82 -6.46 15.56 -15.55
C ASN A 82 -7.68 16.42 -15.90
N TRP A 83 -8.21 17.20 -14.96
CA TRP A 83 -9.31 18.14 -15.23
C TRP A 83 -8.88 19.45 -15.87
N THR A 84 -7.60 19.82 -15.73
CA THR A 84 -7.09 21.11 -16.24
C THR A 84 -6.42 20.97 -17.60
N TYR A 85 -5.89 19.80 -17.92
CA TYR A 85 -5.11 19.57 -19.13
C TYR A 85 -5.90 18.79 -20.16
N GLU A 86 -6.19 19.44 -21.29
CA GLU A 86 -6.80 18.81 -22.45
C GLU A 86 -5.72 18.20 -23.36
N LEU A 87 -6.04 17.05 -23.95
CA LEU A 87 -5.17 16.34 -24.88
C LEU A 87 -5.77 16.42 -26.27
N ASP A 88 -5.04 17.00 -27.21
CA ASP A 88 -5.33 16.82 -28.63
C ASP A 88 -4.89 15.41 -29.03
N VAL A 89 -5.88 14.54 -29.22
CA VAL A 89 -5.69 13.16 -29.69
C VAL A 89 -6.19 13.01 -31.11
N ASP A 90 -5.49 12.19 -31.89
CA ASP A 90 -5.92 11.84 -33.24
C ASP A 90 -7.28 11.12 -33.16
N PRO A 91 -8.30 11.56 -33.94
CA PRO A 91 -9.61 10.93 -33.98
C PRO A 91 -9.56 9.42 -34.19
N MET A 92 -8.59 8.93 -34.97
CA MET A 92 -8.42 7.50 -35.28
C MET A 92 -8.18 6.65 -34.02
N LEU A 93 -7.61 7.22 -32.95
CA LEU A 93 -7.37 6.52 -31.68
C LEU A 93 -8.66 6.33 -30.86
N MET A 94 -9.68 7.15 -31.10
CA MET A 94 -10.95 7.12 -30.37
C MET A 94 -12.07 6.42 -31.14
N GLU A 95 -11.86 6.02 -32.39
CA GLU A 95 -12.85 5.32 -33.23
C GLU A 95 -13.34 4.01 -32.63
N ALA A 96 -12.49 3.30 -31.88
CA ALA A 96 -12.85 2.05 -31.21
C ALA A 96 -13.79 2.25 -29.99
N PHE A 97 -13.91 3.48 -29.49
CA PHE A 97 -14.71 3.83 -28.32
C PHE A 97 -15.58 5.05 -28.64
N PRO A 98 -16.67 4.88 -29.42
CA PRO A 98 -17.57 5.97 -29.74
C PRO A 98 -18.18 6.52 -28.45
N VAL A 99 -17.85 7.77 -28.13
CA VAL A 99 -18.45 8.48 -27.00
C VAL A 99 -19.92 8.70 -27.36
N GLN A 100 -20.82 7.94 -26.75
CA GLN A 100 -22.25 8.22 -26.84
C GLN A 100 -22.49 9.57 -26.18
N ALA A 101 -22.74 10.59 -27.01
CA ALA A 101 -23.22 11.88 -26.55
C ALA A 101 -24.57 11.66 -25.83
N ALA A 102 -24.63 12.06 -24.57
CA ALA A 102 -25.86 12.13 -23.79
C ALA A 102 -26.71 13.34 -24.22
#